data_AF-A0A812VW31-F1
#
_entry.id   AF-A0A812VW31-F1
#
_cell.length_a   1.000
_cell.length_b   1.000
_cell.length_c   1.000
_cell.angle_alpha   90.00
_cell.angle_beta   90.00
_cell.angle_gamma   90.00
#
_symmetry.space_group_name_H-M   'P 1'
#
loop_
_entity.id
_entity.type
_entity.pdbx_description
1 polymer ?
#
loop_
_entity_poly.entity_id
_entity_poly.type
_entity_poly.pdbx_seq_one_letter_code
_entity_poly.pdbx_strand_id
1 'polypeptide(L)'
;MKQRLVHFPDTSDLPTLPSVILILGGTNDLKKVPVTTTVANLQAMHKLAAGWGAVVGVLALPRFLDPKVGSASKRSGVNDALADLQRSYRFPSFFVNLTAVPPSHLYDGLHFTSHGYFMLAELIAQKLWLWL
;
A
#
# COMPACT_ATOMS: atom_id res chain seq x y z
N MET A 1 0.61 -23.14 7.12
CA MET A 1 -0.17 -22.23 6.25
C MET A 1 -0.27 -22.89 4.89
N LYS A 2 -1.48 -23.16 4.35
CA LYS A 2 -1.63 -23.63 2.96
C LYS A 2 -1.47 -22.42 2.05
N GLN A 3 -0.46 -22.42 1.17
CA GLN A 3 -0.36 -21.43 0.08
C GLN A 3 -1.62 -21.57 -0.78
N ARG A 4 -2.41 -20.50 -0.90
CA ARG A 4 -3.47 -20.42 -1.91
C ARG A 4 -2.80 -19.89 -3.17
N LEU A 5 -2.49 -20.78 -4.10
CA LEU A 5 -2.11 -20.39 -5.45
C LEU A 5 -3.26 -19.56 -6.05
N VAL A 6 -2.98 -18.30 -6.37
CA VAL A 6 -3.92 -17.46 -7.10
C VAL A 6 -3.74 -17.81 -8.57
N HIS A 7 -4.77 -18.39 -9.19
CA HIS A 7 -4.72 -18.66 -10.62
C HIS A 7 -4.93 -17.35 -11.37
N PHE A 8 -3.88 -16.89 -12.05
CA PHE A 8 -3.99 -15.82 -13.04
C PHE A 8 -4.58 -16.43 -14.31
N PRO A 9 -5.74 -15.96 -14.81
CA PRO A 9 -6.35 -16.54 -16.00
C PRO A 9 -5.49 -16.30 -17.24
N ASP A 10 -5.29 -17.34 -18.07
CA ASP A 10 -4.74 -17.22 -19.42
C ASP A 10 -5.73 -16.48 -20.32
N THR A 11 -5.25 -15.43 -20.98
CA THR A 11 -6.12 -14.38 -21.52
C THR A 11 -6.41 -14.63 -23.00
N SER A 12 -7.55 -15.24 -23.30
CA SER A 12 -8.23 -15.10 -24.60
C SER A 12 -9.61 -14.48 -24.39
N ASP A 13 -9.77 -13.24 -24.87
CA ASP A 13 -11.03 -12.55 -25.21
C ASP A 13 -11.87 -11.82 -24.13
N LEU A 14 -11.35 -11.50 -22.94
CA LEU A 14 -11.98 -10.51 -22.02
C LEU A 14 -10.99 -9.40 -21.65
N PRO A 15 -11.43 -8.14 -21.43
CA PRO A 15 -10.58 -7.10 -20.87
C PRO A 15 -10.05 -7.60 -19.52
N THR A 16 -8.74 -7.84 -19.49
CA THR A 16 -8.07 -8.52 -18.39
C THR A 16 -8.11 -7.62 -17.17
N LEU A 17 -8.98 -7.96 -16.21
CA LEU A 17 -9.04 -7.23 -14.94
C LEU A 17 -7.68 -7.32 -14.23
N PRO A 18 -7.22 -6.25 -13.57
CA PRO A 18 -5.94 -6.28 -12.87
C PRO A 18 -5.94 -7.36 -11.79
N SER A 19 -4.96 -8.26 -11.85
CA SER A 19 -4.87 -9.35 -10.88
C SER A 19 -4.25 -8.91 -9.55
N VAL A 20 -3.50 -7.81 -9.57
CA VAL A 20 -2.89 -7.18 -8.39
C VAL A 20 -3.15 -5.69 -8.45
N ILE A 21 -3.62 -5.11 -7.33
CA ILE A 21 -3.84 -3.67 -7.20
C ILE A 21 -3.09 -3.19 -5.96
N LEU A 22 -2.19 -2.22 -6.15
CA LEU A 22 -1.41 -1.60 -5.09
C LEU A 22 -2.05 -0.25 -4.74
N ILE A 23 -2.40 -0.04 -3.47
CA ILE A 23 -3.06 1.19 -3.03
C ILE A 23 -2.18 1.88 -1.99
N LEU A 24 -1.76 3.10 -2.34
CA LEU A 24 -0.99 3.99 -1.47
C LEU A 24 -1.82 5.25 -1.20
N GLY A 25 -1.92 5.65 0.08
CA GLY A 25 -2.50 6.94 0.43
C GLY A 25 -1.57 8.11 0.10
N GLY A 26 -2.15 9.24 -0.28
CA GLY A 26 -1.39 10.49 -0.45
C GLY A 26 -0.93 11.06 0.89
N THR A 27 0.30 11.57 0.95
CA THR A 27 0.86 12.24 2.14
C THR A 27 0.45 13.71 2.24
N ASN A 28 0.18 14.36 1.10
CA ASN A 28 -0.04 15.81 0.99
C ASN A 28 -1.29 16.31 1.74
N ASP A 29 -2.31 15.47 1.83
CA ASP A 29 -3.59 15.83 2.45
C ASP A 29 -3.66 15.48 3.94
N LEU A 30 -2.65 14.81 4.51
CA LEU A 30 -2.64 14.45 5.94
C LEU A 30 -2.77 15.67 6.86
N LYS A 31 -2.31 16.84 6.41
CA LYS A 31 -2.48 18.08 7.16
C LYS A 31 -3.94 18.52 7.23
N LYS A 32 -4.69 18.38 6.13
CA LYS A 32 -6.04 18.93 5.93
C LYS A 32 -7.16 17.92 6.24
N VAL A 33 -6.91 16.64 6.01
CA VAL A 33 -7.89 15.57 6.13
C VAL A 33 -7.72 14.83 7.46
N PRO A 34 -8.81 14.55 8.20
CA PRO A 34 -8.75 13.72 9.40
C PRO A 34 -8.24 12.30 9.11
N VAL A 35 -7.48 11.72 10.04
CA VAL A 35 -6.97 10.35 9.94
C VAL A 35 -8.10 9.34 9.68
N THR A 36 -9.22 9.49 10.38
CA THR A 36 -10.39 8.62 10.23
C THR A 36 -10.96 8.65 8.81
N THR A 37 -11.07 9.84 8.21
CA THR A 37 -11.52 10.01 6.82
C THR A 37 -10.54 9.39 5.84
N THR A 38 -9.25 9.61 6.01
CA THR A 38 -8.20 8.99 5.16
C THR A 38 -8.28 7.46 5.22
N VAL A 39 -8.41 6.89 6.42
CA VAL A 39 -8.52 5.43 6.62
C VAL A 39 -9.80 4.89 5.99
N ALA A 40 -10.94 5.56 6.17
CA ALA A 40 -12.22 5.16 5.58
C ALA A 40 -12.15 5.14 4.04
N ASN A 41 -11.54 6.16 3.42
CA ASN A 41 -11.36 6.24 1.98
C ASN A 41 -10.46 5.11 1.46
N LEU A 42 -9.32 4.88 2.12
CA LEU A 42 -8.41 3.78 1.77
C LEU A 42 -9.11 2.43 1.90
N GLN A 43 -9.87 2.21 2.97
CA GLN A 43 -10.67 1.01 3.17
C GLN A 43 -11.68 0.78 2.05
N ALA A 44 -12.38 1.84 1.62
CA ALA A 44 -13.34 1.74 0.52
C ALA A 44 -12.66 1.34 -0.80
N MET A 45 -11.50 1.93 -1.10
CA MET A 45 -10.73 1.59 -2.31
C MET A 45 -10.20 0.15 -2.27
N HIS A 46 -9.69 -0.34 -1.13
CA HIS A 46 -9.26 -1.74 -1.01
C HIS A 46 -10.44 -2.71 -1.17
N LYS A 47 -11.59 -2.43 -0.57
CA LYS A 47 -12.81 -3.25 -0.71
C LYS A 47 -13.29 -3.28 -2.14
N LEU A 48 -13.26 -2.14 -2.83
CA LEU A 48 -13.59 -2.05 -4.24
C LEU A 48 -12.64 -2.96 -5.03
N ALA A 49 -11.32 -2.76 -4.95
CA ALA A 49 -10.33 -3.59 -5.64
C ALA A 49 -10.52 -5.10 -5.39
N ALA A 50 -10.74 -5.49 -4.13
CA ALA A 50 -11.00 -6.88 -3.75
C ALA A 50 -12.31 -7.44 -4.34
N GLY A 51 -13.34 -6.60 -4.46
CA GLY A 51 -14.62 -6.98 -5.07
C GLY A 51 -14.50 -7.39 -6.55
N TRP A 52 -13.45 -6.94 -7.24
CA TRP A 52 -13.11 -7.36 -8.61
C TRP A 52 -12.22 -8.61 -8.65
N GLY A 53 -11.90 -9.20 -7.50
CA GLY A 53 -11.09 -10.41 -7.39
C GLY A 53 -9.57 -10.19 -7.37
N ALA A 54 -9.10 -8.95 -7.32
CA ALA A 54 -7.67 -8.64 -7.28
C ALA A 54 -7.03 -8.99 -5.92
N VAL A 55 -5.74 -9.34 -5.92
CA VAL A 55 -4.91 -9.31 -4.72
C VAL A 55 -4.58 -7.85 -4.38
N VAL A 56 -4.91 -7.43 -3.16
CA VAL A 56 -4.79 -6.03 -2.76
C VAL A 56 -3.51 -5.79 -1.94
N GLY A 57 -2.60 -4.98 -2.45
CA GLY A 57 -1.43 -4.47 -1.73
C GLY A 57 -1.79 -3.23 -0.92
N VAL A 58 -1.81 -3.37 0.40
CA VAL A 58 -2.01 -2.27 1.36
C VAL A 58 -0.65 -1.64 1.64
N LEU A 59 -0.41 -0.44 1.10
CA LEU A 59 0.87 0.25 1.24
C LEU A 59 0.79 1.29 2.36
N ALA A 60 1.65 1.15 3.37
CA ALA A 60 1.80 2.15 4.42
C ALA A 60 2.34 3.46 3.82
N LEU A 61 1.99 4.60 4.42
CA LEU A 61 2.49 5.89 4.00
C LEU A 61 4.02 5.97 4.23
N PRO A 62 4.79 6.49 3.25
CA PRO A 62 6.23 6.62 3.37
C PRO A 62 6.60 7.65 4.44
N ARG A 63 7.83 7.57 4.92
CA ARG A 63 8.39 8.61 5.78
C ARG A 63 8.58 9.89 4.96
N PHE A 64 8.36 11.04 5.60
CA PHE A 64 8.70 12.36 5.07
C PHE A 64 9.43 13.16 6.17
N LEU A 65 10.31 14.06 5.75
CA LEU A 65 11.08 14.96 6.62
C LEU A 65 10.45 16.35 6.67
N ASP A 66 9.68 16.75 5.66
CA ASP A 66 9.04 18.05 5.62
C ASP A 66 7.75 18.07 6.48
N PRO A 67 7.72 18.81 7.61
CA PRO A 67 6.53 18.92 8.45
C PRO A 67 5.37 19.65 7.78
N LYS A 68 5.58 20.32 6.64
CA LYS A 68 4.50 20.95 5.85
C LYS A 68 3.61 19.91 5.16
N VAL A 69 4.17 18.74 4.83
CA VAL A 69 3.45 17.63 4.19
C VAL A 69 2.45 17.01 5.16
N GLY A 70 2.83 16.85 6.42
CA GLY A 70 1.93 16.30 7.43
C GLY A 70 2.56 16.16 8.80
N SER A 71 1.81 15.54 9.71
CA SER A 71 2.29 15.19 11.05
C SER A 71 2.79 13.74 11.07
N ALA A 72 3.97 13.51 11.64
CA ALA A 72 4.50 12.17 11.86
C ALA A 72 3.55 11.30 12.71
N SER A 73 2.84 11.91 13.67
CA SER A 73 1.82 11.24 14.48
C SER A 73 0.62 10.82 13.64
N LYS A 74 0.09 11.71 12.78
CA LYS A 74 -1.00 11.35 11.85
C LYS A 74 -0.59 10.23 10.89
N ARG A 75 0.63 10.31 10.35
CA ARG A 75 1.19 9.26 9.49
C ARG A 75 1.26 7.91 10.22
N SER A 76 1.76 7.89 11.46
CA SER A 76 1.79 6.68 12.28
C SER A 76 0.38 6.12 12.48
N GLY A 77 -0.57 6.97 12.89
CA GLY A 77 -1.96 6.54 13.11
C GLY A 77 -2.63 5.98 11.85
N VAL A 78 -2.36 6.54 10.67
CA VAL A 78 -2.84 5.97 9.40
C VAL A 78 -2.15 4.62 9.13
N ASN A 79 -0.83 4.52 9.30
CA ASN A 79 -0.10 3.28 9.03
C ASN A 79 -0.51 2.13 9.97
N ASP A 80 -0.72 2.42 11.25
CA ASP A 80 -1.19 1.46 12.24
C ASP A 80 -2.60 0.97 11.88
N ALA A 81 -3.51 1.91 11.55
CA ALA A 81 -4.85 1.58 11.09
C ALA A 81 -4.85 0.74 9.81
N LEU A 82 -3.96 1.01 8.85
CA LEU A 82 -3.84 0.22 7.62
C LEU A 82 -3.31 -1.20 7.88
N ALA A 83 -2.35 -1.35 8.80
CA ALA A 83 -1.84 -2.65 9.19
C ALA A 83 -2.92 -3.50 9.87
N ASP A 84 -3.68 -2.91 10.80
CA ASP A 84 -4.80 -3.59 11.46
C ASP A 84 -5.93 -3.91 10.49
N LEU A 85 -6.22 -2.98 9.58
CA LEU A 85 -7.22 -3.18 8.55
C LEU A 85 -6.87 -4.35 7.63
N GLN A 86 -5.61 -4.45 7.18
CA GLN A 86 -5.14 -5.58 6.37
C GLN A 86 -5.30 -6.92 7.12
N ARG A 87 -4.93 -6.96 8.41
CA ARG A 87 -5.12 -8.16 9.25
C ARG A 87 -6.59 -8.57 9.40
N SER A 88 -7.50 -7.59 9.40
CA SER A 88 -8.94 -7.82 9.52
C SER A 88 -9.60 -8.26 8.21
N TYR A 89 -8.94 -8.05 7.06
CA TYR A 89 -9.50 -8.40 5.77
C TYR A 89 -9.68 -9.91 5.61
N ARG A 90 -10.77 -10.27 4.93
CA ARG A 90 -11.11 -11.66 4.58
C ARG A 90 -10.77 -12.01 3.12
N PHE A 91 -10.36 -11.01 2.34
CA PHE A 91 -9.94 -11.17 0.94
C PHE A 91 -8.41 -11.23 0.80
N PRO A 92 -7.90 -11.75 -0.33
CA PRO A 92 -6.47 -11.77 -0.65
C PRO A 92 -5.81 -10.38 -0.53
N SER A 93 -4.90 -10.23 0.43
CA SER A 93 -4.21 -8.95 0.66
C SER A 93 -2.86 -9.13 1.34
N PHE A 94 -1.97 -8.18 1.11
CA PHE A 94 -0.69 -8.09 1.82
C PHE A 94 -0.38 -6.66 2.25
N PHE A 95 0.44 -6.51 3.28
CA PHE A 95 0.85 -5.22 3.81
C PHE A 95 2.33 -4.95 3.51
N VAL A 96 2.64 -3.73 3.07
CA VAL A 96 4.01 -3.26 2.84
C VAL A 96 4.27 -2.00 3.63
N ASN A 97 5.25 -2.03 4.52
CA ASN A 97 5.65 -0.86 5.29
C ASN A 97 6.70 -0.03 4.54
N LEU A 98 6.27 1.04 3.88
CA LEU A 98 7.18 1.91 3.12
C LEU A 98 8.16 2.71 4.00
N THR A 99 7.99 2.73 5.33
CA THR A 99 8.97 3.36 6.23
C THR A 99 10.23 2.53 6.40
N ALA A 100 10.28 1.31 5.85
CA ALA A 100 11.46 0.46 5.83
C ALA A 100 12.52 0.98 4.84
N VAL A 101 12.13 1.81 3.86
CA VAL A 101 13.10 2.51 3.01
C VAL A 101 13.82 3.58 3.84
N PRO A 102 15.16 3.55 3.95
CA PRO A 102 15.91 4.49 4.79
C PRO A 102 15.72 5.96 4.36
N PRO A 103 15.75 6.92 5.31
CA PRO A 103 15.63 8.34 5.01
C PRO A 103 16.71 8.88 4.05
N SER A 104 17.90 8.24 4.03
CA SER A 104 19.00 8.58 3.12
C SER A 104 18.65 8.39 1.65
N HIS A 105 17.55 7.69 1.35
CA HIS A 105 17.05 7.49 0.00
C HIS A 105 15.87 8.40 -0.35
N LEU A 106 15.63 9.47 0.41
CA LEU A 106 14.72 10.55 0.04
C LEU A 106 15.47 11.63 -0.74
N TYR A 107 14.96 12.01 -1.90
CA TYR A 107 15.56 13.03 -2.78
C TYR A 107 15.36 14.45 -2.23
N ASP A 108 14.14 14.80 -1.84
CA ASP A 108 13.73 16.11 -1.34
C ASP A 108 13.13 16.05 0.07
N GLY A 109 13.36 14.93 0.78
CA GLY A 109 12.74 14.66 2.06
C GLY A 109 11.29 14.16 1.97
N LEU A 110 10.73 13.95 0.77
CA LEU A 110 9.40 13.39 0.55
C LEU A 110 9.39 12.24 -0.47
N HIS A 111 9.99 12.47 -1.63
CA HIS A 111 10.06 11.52 -2.73
C HIS A 111 11.31 10.64 -2.61
N PHE A 112 11.22 9.38 -3.05
CA PHE A 112 12.37 8.50 -3.08
C PHE A 112 13.33 8.86 -4.22
N THR A 113 14.61 8.63 -4.01
CA THR A 113 15.62 8.50 -5.08
C THR A 113 15.33 7.26 -5.92
N SER A 114 15.98 7.11 -7.09
CA SER A 114 15.87 5.90 -7.90
C SER A 114 16.18 4.63 -7.11
N HIS A 115 17.21 4.66 -6.25
CA HIS A 115 17.54 3.53 -5.38
C HIS A 115 16.47 3.28 -4.30
N GLY A 116 15.88 4.34 -3.74
CA GLY A 116 14.76 4.20 -2.80
C GLY A 116 13.52 3.56 -3.44
N TYR A 117 13.22 3.89 -4.70
CA TYR A 117 12.16 3.22 -5.45
C TYR A 117 12.48 1.76 -5.77
N PHE A 118 13.75 1.44 -6.05
CA PHE A 118 14.19 0.05 -6.20
C PHE A 118 13.95 -0.75 -4.90
N MET A 119 14.38 -0.24 -3.74
CA MET A 119 14.13 -0.89 -2.45
C MET A 119 12.63 -1.06 -2.16
N LEU A 120 11.81 -0.05 -2.48
CA LEU A 120 10.36 -0.15 -2.38
C LEU A 120 9.81 -1.29 -3.24
N ALA A 121 10.29 -1.43 -4.47
CA ALA A 121 9.86 -2.51 -5.36
C ALA A 121 10.25 -3.88 -4.81
N GLU A 122 11.43 -4.03 -4.22
CA GLU A 122 11.85 -5.27 -3.56
C GLU A 122 10.93 -5.63 -2.37
N LEU A 123 10.57 -4.65 -1.54
CA LEU A 123 9.64 -4.86 -0.42
C LEU A 123 8.27 -5.34 -0.90
N ILE A 124 7.77 -4.79 -2.01
CA ILE A 124 6.50 -5.22 -2.62
C ILE A 124 6.65 -6.64 -3.17
N ALA A 125 7.70 -6.90 -3.96
CA ALA A 125 7.95 -8.20 -4.57
C ALA A 125 8.02 -9.32 -3.53
N GLN A 126 8.72 -9.11 -2.41
CA GLN A 126 8.80 -10.09 -1.30
C GLN A 126 7.43 -10.47 -0.73
N LYS A 127 6.47 -9.53 -0.71
CA LYS A 127 5.11 -9.81 -0.21
C LYS A 127 4.23 -10.42 -1.28
N LEU A 128 4.34 -9.93 -2.51
CA LEU A 128 3.55 -10.41 -3.64
C LEU A 128 3.91 -11.85 -4.01
N TRP A 129 5.18 -12.25 -3.88
CA TRP A 129 5.65 -13.61 -4.19
C TRP A 129 4.89 -14.71 -3.41
N LEU A 130 4.28 -14.39 -2.27
CA LEU A 130 3.46 -15.34 -1.50
C LEU A 130 2.09 -15.64 -2.14
N TRP A 131 1.73 -14.90 -3.19
CA TRP A 131 0.46 -14.97 -3.91
C TRP A 131 0.60 -15.47 -5.36
N LEU A 132 1.83 -15.48 -5.87
CA LEU A 132 2.20 -16.11 -7.14
C LEU A 132 2.48 -17.60 -6.90
#